data_AF-A0A7S2C6C2-F1
#
_entry.id   AF-A0A7S2C6C2-F1
#
_cell.length_a   1.000
_cell.length_b   1.000
_cell.length_c   1.000
_cell.angle_alpha   90.00
_cell.angle_beta   90.00
_cell.angle_gamma   90.00
#
_symmetry.space_group_name_H-M   'P 1'
#
loop_
_entity.id
_entity.type
_entity.pdbx_description
1 polymer ?
#
loop_
_entity_poly.entity_id
_entity_poly.type
_entity_poly.pdbx_seq_one_letter_code
_entity_poly.pdbx_strand_id
1 'polypeptide(L)'
;DENKEEKRKNFWIRIFFTNLGFSKQWRSNIWNWITLGCLAFIWYVLCTDLGYKAGDSDDEDGKSMVSRQFDVYAVLGIFLRMLYYLKGMNIHLATFILMLEECVKDMRAFMVVMTYMILAFSLVYFLYFHHVRTDDELATFGKTGGEMTMGQVLTLFHNTIYGYFYPEWLEQESVQPLFLISMFSIVIVMLNLLIAIISDSYNNAMQRSTKGEFFWTARMHLIMDSNTILENVRRHFPLKPVLSDHIRNLIIDTFSNDDEPGSMLSDTQAMIAAIKEKQAIKTTAIIDLLEELKIRMSALEQATIHGDAPKLAIVNN
;
A
#
# COMPACT_ATOMS: atom_id res chain seq x y z
N ASP A 1 21.83 -22.10 20.18
CA ASP A 1 21.75 -22.27 18.71
C ASP A 1 20.61 -21.52 18.00
N GLU A 2 19.52 -21.13 18.66
CA GLU A 2 18.39 -20.38 18.05
C GLU A 2 18.79 -19.13 17.25
N ASN A 3 19.70 -18.30 17.76
CA ASN A 3 20.11 -17.06 17.08
C ASN A 3 20.86 -17.34 15.75
N LYS A 4 21.50 -18.52 15.60
CA LYS A 4 22.09 -18.94 14.31
C LYS A 4 21.01 -19.37 13.31
N GLU A 5 19.94 -20.00 13.79
CA GLU A 5 18.84 -20.46 12.94
C GLU A 5 17.99 -19.30 12.42
N GLU A 6 17.70 -18.32 13.27
CA GLU A 6 17.00 -17.10 12.88
C GLU A 6 17.81 -16.29 11.84
N LYS A 7 19.13 -16.17 12.04
CA LYS A 7 20.02 -15.56 11.04
C LYS A 7 20.02 -16.33 9.72
N ARG A 8 19.96 -17.67 9.74
CA ARG A 8 19.87 -18.49 8.53
C ARG A 8 18.54 -18.32 7.80
N LYS A 9 17.40 -18.30 8.50
CA LYS A 9 16.08 -18.06 7.89
C LYS A 9 16.01 -16.67 7.25
N ASN A 10 16.48 -15.65 7.96
CA ASN A 10 16.57 -14.28 7.44
C ASN A 10 17.53 -14.16 6.25
N PHE A 11 18.60 -14.95 6.21
CA PHE A 11 19.53 -15.00 5.09
C PHE A 11 18.88 -15.57 3.83
N TRP A 12 18.19 -16.71 3.92
CA TRP A 12 17.50 -17.30 2.77
C TRP A 12 16.36 -16.43 2.23
N ILE A 13 15.56 -15.84 3.11
CA ILE A 13 14.52 -14.88 2.72
C ILE A 13 15.16 -13.69 1.99
N ARG A 14 16.26 -13.15 2.52
CA ARG A 14 16.97 -12.05 1.86
C ARG A 14 17.47 -12.47 0.48
N ILE A 15 18.08 -13.64 0.33
CA ILE A 15 18.58 -14.12 -0.96
C ILE A 15 17.45 -14.30 -1.96
N PHE A 16 16.36 -14.97 -1.56
CA PHE A 16 15.20 -15.20 -2.43
C PHE A 16 14.64 -13.89 -2.98
N PHE A 17 14.39 -12.90 -2.12
CA PHE A 17 13.87 -11.60 -2.56
C PHE A 17 14.90 -10.76 -3.32
N THR A 18 16.19 -10.91 -3.03
CA THR A 18 17.24 -10.18 -3.74
C THR A 18 17.46 -10.77 -5.14
N ASN A 19 17.32 -12.09 -5.29
CA ASN A 19 17.36 -12.78 -6.57
C ASN A 19 16.16 -12.46 -7.45
N LEU A 20 14.99 -12.17 -6.86
CA LEU A 20 13.83 -11.65 -7.57
C LEU A 20 13.97 -10.16 -7.96
N GLY A 21 15.09 -9.51 -7.62
CA GLY A 21 15.36 -8.11 -7.96
C GLY A 21 14.62 -7.09 -7.09
N PHE A 22 13.97 -7.51 -5.99
CA PHE A 22 13.24 -6.58 -5.13
C PHE A 22 14.18 -5.79 -4.21
N SER A 23 14.25 -4.48 -4.45
CA SER A 23 15.02 -3.55 -3.63
C SER A 23 14.55 -3.56 -2.16
N LYS A 24 15.43 -3.17 -1.22
CA LYS A 24 15.07 -3.06 0.20
C LYS A 24 13.92 -2.07 0.43
N GLN A 25 13.92 -0.97 -0.33
CA GLN A 25 12.86 0.04 -0.31
C GLN A 25 11.52 -0.52 -0.77
N TRP A 26 11.52 -1.35 -1.82
CA TRP A 26 10.30 -2.00 -2.30
C TRP A 26 9.68 -2.88 -1.21
N ARG A 27 10.50 -3.68 -0.50
CA ARG A 27 10.06 -4.58 0.58
C ARG A 27 9.56 -3.86 1.83
N SER A 28 10.05 -2.66 2.13
CA SER A 28 9.58 -1.91 3.31
C SER A 28 8.20 -1.28 3.12
N ASN A 29 7.75 -1.11 1.87
CA ASN A 29 6.49 -0.46 1.57
C ASN A 29 5.34 -1.47 1.61
N ILE A 30 4.39 -1.29 2.53
CA ILE A 30 3.23 -2.17 2.70
C ILE A 30 2.33 -2.25 1.45
N TRP A 31 2.26 -1.17 0.69
CA TRP A 31 1.45 -1.09 -0.53
C TRP A 31 1.95 -2.02 -1.63
N ASN A 32 3.26 -2.27 -1.67
CA ASN A 32 3.85 -3.22 -2.61
C ASN A 32 3.45 -4.65 -2.29
N TRP A 33 3.38 -5.00 -1.00
CA TRP A 33 2.87 -6.30 -0.56
C TRP A 33 1.40 -6.49 -0.87
N ILE A 34 0.57 -5.46 -0.64
CA ILE A 34 -0.85 -5.49 -1.01
C ILE A 34 -1.00 -5.69 -2.53
N THR A 35 -0.18 -5.00 -3.32
CA THR A 35 -0.19 -5.13 -4.80
C THR A 35 0.23 -6.52 -5.25
N LEU A 36 1.30 -7.06 -4.67
CA LEU A 36 1.77 -8.41 -4.96
C LEU A 36 0.70 -9.45 -4.61
N GLY A 37 0.05 -9.30 -3.44
CA GLY A 37 -1.06 -10.17 -3.03
C GLY A 37 -2.23 -10.10 -4.00
N CYS A 38 -2.64 -8.89 -4.41
CA CYS A 38 -3.69 -8.69 -5.41
C CYS A 38 -3.34 -9.35 -6.76
N LEU A 39 -2.11 -9.15 -7.25
CA LEU A 39 -1.63 -9.81 -8.47
C LEU A 39 -1.61 -11.32 -8.35
N ALA A 40 -1.22 -11.86 -7.19
CA ALA A 40 -1.24 -13.31 -6.94
C ALA A 40 -2.67 -13.86 -6.96
N PHE A 41 -3.65 -13.16 -6.38
CA PHE A 41 -5.06 -13.55 -6.45
C PHE A 41 -5.61 -13.49 -7.87
N ILE A 42 -5.34 -12.41 -8.61
CA ILE A 42 -5.76 -12.28 -10.03
C ILE A 42 -5.14 -13.40 -10.87
N TRP A 43 -3.85 -13.69 -10.68
CA TRP A 43 -3.15 -14.78 -11.35
C TRP A 43 -3.78 -16.13 -11.03
N TYR A 44 -4.08 -16.40 -9.76
CA TYR A 44 -4.76 -17.62 -9.34
C TYR A 44 -6.13 -17.77 -10.02
N VAL A 45 -6.94 -16.71 -10.01
CA VAL A 45 -8.25 -16.70 -10.66
C VAL A 45 -8.12 -17.00 -12.16
N LEU A 46 -7.17 -16.36 -12.83
CA LEU A 46 -6.90 -16.57 -14.25
C LEU A 46 -6.46 -18.02 -14.55
N CYS A 47 -5.60 -18.60 -13.71
CA CYS A 47 -5.20 -20.01 -13.84
C CYS A 47 -6.39 -20.95 -13.66
N THR A 48 -7.27 -20.68 -12.69
CA THR A 48 -8.46 -21.51 -12.49
C THR A 48 -9.47 -21.39 -13.62
N ASP A 49 -9.64 -20.20 -14.20
CA ASP A 49 -10.56 -19.98 -15.34
C ASP A 49 -10.03 -20.62 -16.64
N LEU A 50 -8.73 -20.51 -16.90
CA LEU A 50 -8.10 -21.16 -18.05
C LEU A 50 -8.10 -22.69 -17.91
N GLY A 51 -7.82 -23.20 -16.71
CA GLY A 51 -7.86 -24.64 -16.42
C GLY A 51 -9.27 -25.20 -16.56
N TYR A 52 -10.29 -24.46 -16.11
CA TYR A 52 -11.68 -24.84 -16.24
C TYR A 52 -12.11 -24.94 -17.71
N LYS A 53 -11.77 -23.95 -18.55
CA LYS A 53 -12.10 -23.96 -19.99
C LYS A 53 -11.39 -25.06 -20.79
N ALA A 54 -10.27 -25.59 -20.27
CA ALA A 54 -9.55 -26.69 -20.91
C ALA A 54 -10.11 -28.08 -20.54
N GLY A 55 -10.89 -28.17 -19.46
CA GLY A 55 -11.64 -29.37 -19.12
C GLY A 55 -12.98 -29.36 -19.84
N ASP A 56 -13.17 -30.25 -20.79
CA ASP A 56 -14.39 -30.44 -21.60
C ASP A 56 -15.56 -31.05 -20.77
N SER A 57 -15.75 -30.56 -19.55
CA SER A 57 -16.83 -30.99 -18.66
C SER A 57 -17.96 -29.98 -18.73
N ASP A 58 -19.08 -30.38 -19.34
CA ASP A 58 -20.35 -29.62 -19.49
C ASP A 58 -21.04 -29.22 -18.17
N ASP A 59 -20.41 -29.44 -17.02
CA ASP A 59 -20.98 -29.13 -15.70
C ASP A 59 -20.75 -27.65 -15.34
N GLU A 60 -21.55 -26.74 -15.91
CA GLU A 60 -21.49 -25.28 -15.68
C GLU A 60 -21.55 -24.84 -14.20
N ASP A 61 -22.05 -25.69 -13.28
CA ASP A 61 -22.16 -25.38 -11.86
C ASP A 61 -20.92 -25.77 -11.02
N GLY A 62 -19.91 -26.39 -11.64
CA GLY A 62 -18.78 -27.02 -10.94
C GLY A 62 -17.71 -26.10 -10.35
N LYS A 63 -17.81 -24.76 -10.48
CA LYS A 63 -16.75 -23.87 -9.97
C LYS A 63 -16.61 -24.03 -8.46
N SER A 64 -15.46 -24.56 -8.03
CA SER A 64 -15.19 -24.86 -6.62
C SER A 64 -15.46 -23.65 -5.72
N MET A 65 -16.09 -23.87 -4.58
CA MET A 65 -16.38 -22.83 -3.58
C MET A 65 -15.12 -22.03 -3.21
N VAL A 66 -13.96 -22.69 -3.20
CA VAL A 66 -12.65 -22.10 -2.95
C VAL A 66 -12.28 -21.06 -4.01
N SER A 67 -12.49 -21.36 -5.30
CA SER A 67 -12.20 -20.41 -6.38
C SER A 67 -13.04 -19.13 -6.24
N ARG A 68 -14.33 -19.27 -5.88
CA ARG A 68 -15.21 -18.11 -5.63
C ARG A 68 -14.72 -17.24 -4.46
N GLN A 69 -14.14 -17.83 -3.41
CA GLN A 69 -13.57 -17.04 -2.31
C GLN A 69 -12.37 -16.20 -2.76
N PHE A 70 -11.50 -16.75 -3.61
CA PHE A 70 -10.37 -16.01 -4.17
C PHE A 70 -10.80 -14.86 -5.09
N ASP A 71 -11.89 -15.03 -5.85
CA ASP A 71 -12.49 -13.94 -6.63
C ASP A 71 -12.86 -12.75 -5.71
N VAL A 72 -13.50 -13.02 -4.57
CA VAL A 72 -13.89 -11.99 -3.58
C VAL A 72 -12.66 -11.28 -3.01
N TYR A 73 -11.61 -12.03 -2.65
CA TYR A 73 -10.37 -11.43 -2.13
C TYR A 73 -9.64 -10.60 -3.19
N ALA A 74 -9.66 -11.01 -4.46
CA ALA A 74 -9.10 -10.23 -5.56
C ALA A 74 -9.83 -8.88 -5.70
N VAL A 75 -11.16 -8.89 -5.71
CA VAL A 75 -11.98 -7.67 -5.78
C VAL A 75 -11.70 -6.74 -4.59
N LEU A 76 -11.66 -7.29 -3.37
CA LEU A 76 -11.31 -6.53 -2.17
C LEU A 76 -9.91 -5.91 -2.28
N GLY A 77 -8.93 -6.67 -2.79
CA GLY A 77 -7.58 -6.19 -3.04
C GLY A 77 -7.52 -5.03 -4.04
N ILE A 78 -8.36 -5.06 -5.08
CA ILE A 78 -8.48 -3.96 -6.06
C ILE A 78 -9.03 -2.69 -5.38
N PHE A 79 -10.05 -2.80 -4.54
CA PHE A 79 -10.58 -1.66 -3.78
C PHE A 79 -9.55 -1.09 -2.80
N LEU A 80 -8.77 -1.93 -2.12
CA LEU A 80 -7.65 -1.47 -1.29
C LEU A 80 -6.58 -0.76 -2.14
N ARG A 81 -6.32 -1.24 -3.36
CA ARG A 81 -5.41 -0.57 -4.30
C ARG A 81 -5.98 0.78 -4.77
N MET A 82 -7.30 0.91 -4.91
CA MET A 82 -7.94 2.18 -5.23
C MET A 82 -7.67 3.25 -4.16
N LEU A 83 -7.61 2.87 -2.87
CA LEU A 83 -7.19 3.77 -1.78
C LEU A 83 -5.76 4.29 -1.97
N TYR A 84 -4.86 3.49 -2.53
CA TYR A 84 -3.51 3.96 -2.86
C TYR A 84 -3.52 5.07 -3.93
N TYR A 85 -4.33 4.91 -4.99
CA TYR A 85 -4.42 5.93 -6.04
C TYR A 85 -5.08 7.23 -5.56
N LEU A 86 -6.02 7.12 -4.61
CA LEU A 86 -6.64 8.27 -3.95
C LEU A 86 -5.60 9.18 -3.26
N LYS A 87 -4.46 8.63 -2.81
CA LYS A 87 -3.32 9.41 -2.29
C LYS A 87 -2.76 10.40 -3.32
N GLY A 88 -2.91 10.16 -4.61
CA GLY A 88 -2.43 11.05 -5.68
C GLY A 88 -3.41 12.14 -6.10
N MET A 89 -4.69 12.03 -5.72
CA MET A 89 -5.74 12.92 -6.23
C MET A 89 -5.87 14.24 -5.45
N ASN A 90 -5.83 14.18 -4.12
CA ASN A 90 -6.04 15.34 -3.26
C ASN A 90 -5.06 15.32 -2.08
N ILE A 91 -4.47 16.49 -1.79
CA ILE A 91 -3.55 16.69 -0.66
C ILE A 91 -4.16 16.27 0.68
N HIS A 92 -5.42 16.64 0.95
CA HIS A 92 -6.08 16.31 2.22
C HIS A 92 -6.27 14.80 2.37
N LEU A 93 -6.62 14.14 1.27
CA LEU A 93 -6.82 12.70 1.23
C LEU A 93 -5.49 11.95 1.37
N ALA A 94 -4.42 12.46 0.74
CA ALA A 94 -3.08 11.93 0.86
C ALA A 94 -2.60 11.96 2.32
N THR A 95 -2.80 13.08 2.99
CA THR A 95 -2.48 13.25 4.41
C THR A 95 -3.28 12.28 5.27
N PHE A 96 -4.59 12.14 5.02
CA PHE A 96 -5.44 11.19 5.74
C PHE A 96 -4.97 9.74 5.58
N ILE A 97 -4.68 9.30 4.36
CA ILE A 97 -4.18 7.94 4.09
C ILE A 97 -2.83 7.70 4.76
N LEU A 98 -1.93 8.69 4.77
CA LEU A 98 -0.65 8.59 5.45
C LEU A 98 -0.79 8.49 6.98
N MET A 99 -1.72 9.26 7.57
CA MET A 99 -2.03 9.14 8.99
C MET A 99 -2.58 7.75 9.32
N LEU A 100 -3.48 7.23 8.48
CA LEU A 100 -4.02 5.87 8.64
C LEU A 100 -2.91 4.81 8.56
N GLU A 101 -1.97 4.95 7.62
CA GLU A 101 -0.83 4.04 7.49
C GLU A 101 0.06 4.04 8.75
N GLU A 102 0.27 5.20 9.37
CA GLU A 102 1.01 5.31 10.63
C GLU A 102 0.24 4.63 11.78
N CYS A 103 -1.07 4.86 11.90
CA CYS A 103 -1.89 4.18 12.90
C CYS A 103 -1.81 2.65 12.75
N VAL A 104 -1.88 2.13 11.51
CA VAL A 104 -1.76 0.68 11.24
C VAL A 104 -0.37 0.13 11.60
N LYS A 105 0.70 0.93 11.46
CA LYS A 105 2.04 0.54 11.88
C LYS A 105 2.12 0.37 13.39
N ASP A 106 1.57 1.32 14.14
CA ASP A 106 1.58 1.30 15.59
C ASP A 106 0.71 0.16 16.17
N MET A 107 -0.38 -0.18 15.48
CA MET A 107 -1.24 -1.32 15.86
C MET A 107 -0.54 -2.69 15.82
N ARG A 108 0.59 -2.85 15.12
CA ARG A 108 1.21 -4.18 14.93
C ARG A 108 1.62 -4.85 16.24
N ALA A 109 2.23 -4.10 17.15
CA ALA A 109 2.65 -4.64 18.45
C ALA A 109 1.43 -5.08 19.27
N PHE A 110 0.36 -4.28 19.24
CA PHE A 110 -0.89 -4.62 19.90
C PHE A 110 -1.54 -5.88 19.30
N MET A 111 -1.57 -6.02 17.98
CA MET A 111 -2.13 -7.21 17.31
C MET A 111 -1.43 -8.52 17.73
N VAL A 112 -0.11 -8.47 18.00
CA VAL A 112 0.64 -9.62 18.52
C VAL A 112 0.16 -10.00 19.92
N VAL A 113 0.00 -9.02 20.82
CA VAL A 113 -0.49 -9.26 22.20
C VAL A 113 -1.94 -9.78 22.16
N MET A 114 -2.80 -9.18 21.34
CA MET A 114 -4.18 -9.62 21.18
C MET A 114 -4.27 -11.05 20.66
N THR A 115 -3.48 -11.39 19.62
CA THR A 115 -3.43 -12.75 19.07
C THR A 115 -2.93 -13.74 20.11
N TYR A 116 -1.91 -13.39 20.88
CA TYR A 116 -1.41 -14.21 21.98
C TYR A 116 -2.49 -14.48 23.02
N MET A 117 -3.23 -13.46 23.45
CA MET A 117 -4.32 -13.61 24.42
C MET A 117 -5.45 -14.50 23.88
N ILE A 118 -5.86 -14.31 22.62
CA ILE A 118 -6.87 -15.14 21.96
C ILE A 118 -6.41 -16.60 21.91
N LEU A 119 -5.15 -16.86 21.52
CA LEU A 119 -4.59 -18.20 21.48
C LEU A 119 -4.51 -18.84 22.87
N ALA A 120 -4.10 -18.08 23.89
CA ALA A 120 -4.00 -18.56 25.26
C ALA A 120 -5.37 -19.01 25.78
N PHE A 121 -6.41 -18.17 25.65
CA PHE A 121 -7.75 -18.56 26.03
C PHE A 121 -8.29 -19.69 25.14
N SER A 122 -8.05 -19.67 23.83
CA SER A 122 -8.45 -20.76 22.92
C SER A 122 -7.88 -22.11 23.37
N LEU A 123 -6.62 -22.15 23.82
CA LEU A 123 -6.01 -23.37 24.37
C LEU A 123 -6.65 -23.80 25.69
N VAL A 124 -6.97 -22.87 26.58
CA VAL A 124 -7.67 -23.18 27.84
C VAL A 124 -9.04 -23.80 27.56
N TYR A 125 -9.81 -23.23 26.63
CA TYR A 125 -11.10 -23.78 26.21
C TYR A 125 -10.97 -25.12 25.51
N PHE A 126 -9.98 -25.28 24.64
CA PHE A 126 -9.71 -26.56 23.99
C PHE A 126 -9.43 -27.65 25.03
N LEU A 127 -8.58 -27.37 26.02
CA LEU A 127 -8.28 -28.32 27.12
C LEU A 127 -9.51 -28.61 27.98
N TYR A 128 -10.32 -27.59 28.29
CA TYR A 128 -11.54 -27.75 29.06
C TYR A 128 -12.54 -28.67 28.35
N PHE A 129 -12.88 -28.38 27.09
CA PHE A 129 -13.86 -29.17 26.32
C PHE A 129 -13.35 -30.55 25.93
N HIS A 130 -12.04 -30.73 25.79
CA HIS A 130 -11.46 -32.05 25.52
C HIS A 130 -11.74 -33.06 26.65
N HIS A 131 -11.88 -32.60 27.91
CA HIS A 131 -12.08 -33.48 29.06
C HIS A 131 -13.54 -33.81 29.37
N VAL A 132 -14.50 -33.05 28.83
CA VAL A 132 -15.96 -33.25 29.08
C VAL A 132 -16.54 -34.42 28.26
N ARG A 133 -15.68 -35.17 27.55
CA ARG A 133 -16.06 -36.20 26.58
C ARG A 133 -16.42 -37.58 27.19
N THR A 134 -16.84 -37.64 28.44
CA THR A 134 -17.15 -38.92 29.11
C THR A 134 -18.66 -39.09 29.30
N ASP A 135 -19.19 -39.92 28.39
CA ASP A 135 -20.19 -40.97 28.61
C ASP A 135 -21.70 -40.69 28.56
N ASP A 136 -22.20 -39.46 28.66
CA ASP A 136 -23.66 -39.26 28.63
C ASP A 136 -24.17 -38.42 27.45
N GLU A 137 -25.36 -38.82 26.98
CA GLU A 137 -26.14 -38.46 25.79
C GLU A 137 -26.47 -36.95 25.61
N LEU A 138 -25.58 -36.03 25.95
CA LEU A 138 -25.71 -34.60 25.64
C LEU A 138 -25.28 -34.29 24.19
N ALA A 139 -25.68 -35.16 23.26
CA ALA A 139 -25.47 -35.07 21.81
C ALA A 139 -26.21 -33.89 21.14
N THR A 140 -26.83 -33.01 21.91
CA THR A 140 -27.52 -31.81 21.44
C THR A 140 -26.64 -30.56 21.37
N PHE A 141 -25.46 -30.54 22.01
CA PHE A 141 -24.54 -29.38 21.99
C PHE A 141 -23.80 -29.18 20.65
N GLY A 142 -24.08 -30.02 19.67
CA GLY A 142 -23.78 -29.82 18.28
C GLY A 142 -24.41 -30.97 17.50
N LYS A 143 -25.28 -30.67 16.53
CA LYS A 143 -25.76 -31.69 15.56
C LYS A 143 -24.61 -32.42 14.83
N THR A 144 -23.37 -31.95 15.00
CA THR A 144 -22.14 -32.66 14.73
C THR A 144 -21.54 -33.18 16.05
N GLY A 145 -21.88 -34.40 16.46
CA GLY A 145 -21.31 -35.09 17.62
C GLY A 145 -19.83 -35.50 17.44
N GLY A 146 -19.01 -34.58 16.94
CA GLY A 146 -17.59 -34.76 16.68
C GLY A 146 -16.73 -33.98 17.68
N GLU A 147 -15.47 -34.41 17.81
CA GLU A 147 -14.43 -33.69 18.54
C GLU A 147 -14.40 -32.23 18.13
N MET A 148 -14.45 -31.32 19.12
CA MET A 148 -14.27 -29.91 18.85
C MET A 148 -12.82 -29.68 18.41
N THR A 149 -12.64 -29.43 17.13
CA THR A 149 -11.33 -29.12 16.57
C THR A 149 -10.85 -27.76 17.06
N MET A 150 -9.53 -27.56 17.17
CA MET A 150 -8.96 -26.24 17.52
C MET A 150 -9.45 -25.12 16.59
N GLY A 151 -9.74 -25.45 15.32
CA GLY A 151 -10.33 -24.51 14.37
C GLY A 151 -11.72 -24.02 14.80
N GLN A 152 -12.58 -24.91 15.28
CA GLN A 152 -13.90 -24.55 15.79
C GLN A 152 -13.81 -23.69 17.04
N VAL A 153 -12.88 -23.98 17.96
CA VAL A 153 -12.62 -23.13 19.14
C VAL A 153 -12.13 -21.73 18.73
N LEU A 154 -11.27 -21.63 17.73
CA LEU A 154 -10.82 -20.33 17.20
C LEU A 154 -11.95 -19.54 16.52
N THR A 155 -12.79 -20.20 15.71
CA THR A 155 -13.97 -19.58 15.12
C THR A 155 -14.96 -19.12 16.19
N LEU A 156 -15.09 -19.89 17.26
CA LEU A 156 -15.87 -19.54 18.43
C LEU A 156 -15.36 -18.25 19.09
N PHE A 157 -14.05 -18.12 19.30
CA PHE A 157 -13.45 -16.90 19.81
C PHE A 157 -13.64 -15.72 18.88
N HIS A 158 -13.49 -15.94 17.57
CA HIS A 158 -13.74 -14.92 16.56
C HIS A 158 -15.17 -14.38 16.67
N ASN A 159 -16.17 -15.25 16.77
CA ASN A 159 -17.57 -14.84 16.93
C ASN A 159 -17.81 -14.13 18.27
N THR A 160 -17.15 -14.60 19.34
CA THR A 160 -17.25 -14.03 20.69
C THR A 160 -16.73 -12.58 20.73
N ILE A 161 -15.64 -12.26 20.03
CA ILE A 161 -15.11 -10.89 19.93
C ILE A 161 -16.13 -9.92 19.32
N TYR A 162 -16.97 -10.40 18.40
CA TYR A 162 -18.06 -9.62 17.81
C TYR A 162 -19.35 -9.61 18.64
N GLY A 163 -19.37 -10.29 19.79
CA GLY A 163 -20.55 -10.44 20.61
C GLY A 163 -21.57 -11.46 20.07
N TYR A 164 -21.21 -12.25 19.05
CA TYR A 164 -22.01 -13.38 18.60
C TYR A 164 -21.64 -14.61 19.44
N PHE A 165 -22.31 -14.80 20.57
CA PHE A 165 -22.18 -16.00 21.39
C PHE A 165 -23.50 -16.77 21.42
N TYR A 166 -23.39 -18.09 21.51
CA TYR A 166 -24.56 -18.96 21.68
C TYR A 166 -24.90 -19.04 23.18
N PRO A 167 -26.13 -18.70 23.59
CA PRO A 167 -26.53 -18.70 25.00
C PRO A 167 -26.43 -20.09 25.63
N GLU A 168 -26.54 -21.15 24.83
CA GLU A 168 -26.40 -22.56 25.21
C GLU A 168 -25.08 -22.83 25.97
N TRP A 169 -23.99 -22.13 25.62
CA TRP A 169 -22.69 -22.35 26.28
C TRP A 169 -22.60 -21.75 27.69
N LEU A 170 -23.47 -20.78 27.99
CA LEU A 170 -23.57 -20.19 29.31
C LEU A 170 -24.39 -21.07 30.26
N GLU A 171 -25.09 -22.09 29.76
CA GLU A 171 -25.88 -23.00 30.60
C GLU A 171 -24.99 -23.86 31.50
N GLN A 172 -23.72 -24.10 31.12
CA GLN A 172 -22.76 -24.82 31.95
C GLN A 172 -22.12 -23.88 32.99
N GLU A 173 -22.53 -24.01 34.25
CA GLU A 173 -22.10 -23.15 35.37
C GLU A 173 -20.57 -23.04 35.53
N SER A 174 -19.82 -24.09 35.19
CA SER A 174 -18.35 -24.09 35.32
C SER A 174 -17.61 -23.34 34.20
N VAL A 175 -18.25 -23.10 33.04
CA VAL A 175 -17.65 -22.35 31.92
C VAL A 175 -17.88 -20.84 32.05
N GLN A 176 -18.97 -20.45 32.71
CA GLN A 176 -19.35 -19.05 32.92
C GLN A 176 -18.22 -18.15 33.45
N PRO A 177 -17.47 -18.51 34.52
CA PRO A 177 -16.41 -17.64 35.03
C PRO A 177 -15.24 -17.49 34.04
N LEU A 178 -14.88 -18.56 33.32
CA LEU A 178 -13.83 -18.51 32.30
C LEU A 178 -14.26 -17.59 31.14
N PHE A 179 -15.52 -17.70 30.72
CA PHE A 179 -16.10 -16.83 29.69
C PHE A 179 -16.11 -15.37 30.13
N LEU A 180 -16.59 -15.07 31.33
CA LEU A 180 -16.61 -13.72 31.87
C LEU A 180 -15.20 -13.09 31.89
N ILE A 181 -14.19 -13.85 32.35
CA ILE A 181 -12.80 -13.38 32.39
C ILE A 181 -12.25 -13.14 30.99
N SER A 182 -12.50 -14.04 30.04
CA SER A 182 -12.05 -13.88 28.65
C SER A 182 -12.71 -12.67 27.96
N MET A 183 -14.02 -12.47 28.17
CA MET A 183 -14.77 -11.33 27.64
C MET A 183 -14.30 -10.02 28.26
N PHE A 184 -14.13 -9.99 29.58
CA PHE A 184 -13.58 -8.82 30.26
C PHE A 184 -12.17 -8.50 29.77
N SER A 185 -11.29 -9.49 29.66
CA SER A 185 -9.92 -9.28 29.22
C SER A 185 -9.83 -8.86 27.75
N ILE A 186 -10.44 -9.61 26.84
CA ILE A 186 -10.33 -9.36 25.39
C ILE A 186 -11.22 -8.19 24.98
N VAL A 187 -12.53 -8.28 25.23
CA VAL A 187 -13.49 -7.30 24.72
C VAL A 187 -13.42 -6.00 25.50
N ILE A 188 -13.36 -6.04 26.84
CA ILE A 188 -13.39 -4.79 27.62
C ILE A 188 -11.99 -4.18 27.70
N VAL A 189 -10.97 -4.94 28.12
CA VAL A 189 -9.64 -4.35 28.34
C VAL A 189 -8.90 -4.15 27.02
N MET A 190 -8.75 -5.19 26.19
CA MET A 190 -7.91 -5.07 24.99
C MET A 190 -8.51 -4.14 23.92
N LEU A 191 -9.82 -4.19 23.61
CA LEU A 191 -10.38 -3.27 22.61
C LEU A 191 -10.36 -1.81 23.10
N ASN A 192 -10.59 -1.53 24.39
CA ASN A 192 -10.47 -0.16 24.89
C ASN A 192 -9.02 0.34 24.85
N LEU A 193 -8.05 -0.54 25.14
CA LEU A 193 -6.63 -0.22 24.98
C LEU A 193 -6.28 0.05 23.51
N LEU A 194 -6.85 -0.69 22.56
CA LEU A 194 -6.65 -0.45 21.13
C LEU A 194 -7.14 0.94 20.72
N ILE A 195 -8.34 1.35 21.20
CA ILE A 195 -8.88 2.68 20.92
C ILE A 195 -7.96 3.77 21.48
N ALA A 196 -7.44 3.58 22.70
CA ALA A 196 -6.48 4.51 23.30
C ALA A 196 -5.20 4.64 22.46
N ILE A 197 -4.61 3.51 22.04
CA ILE A 197 -3.40 3.50 21.20
C ILE A 197 -3.67 4.18 19.86
N ILE A 198 -4.79 3.86 19.19
CA ILE A 198 -5.15 4.47 17.91
C ILE A 198 -5.36 5.98 18.07
N SER A 199 -5.99 6.42 19.15
CA SER A 199 -6.21 7.84 19.44
C SER A 199 -4.88 8.59 19.58
N ASP A 200 -3.92 8.04 20.34
CA ASP A 200 -2.61 8.66 20.51
C ASP A 200 -1.79 8.64 19.22
N SER A 201 -1.78 7.51 18.50
CA SER A 201 -1.13 7.40 17.19
C SER A 201 -1.71 8.38 16.17
N TYR A 202 -3.03 8.55 16.15
CA TYR A 202 -3.71 9.50 15.28
C TYR A 202 -3.31 10.93 15.61
N ASN A 203 -3.32 11.31 16.89
CA ASN A 203 -2.89 12.65 17.32
C ASN A 203 -1.43 12.92 16.95
N ASN A 204 -0.54 11.95 17.15
CA ASN A 204 0.87 12.05 16.77
C ASN A 204 1.05 12.20 15.25
N ALA A 205 0.31 11.42 14.46
CA ALA A 205 0.33 11.51 13.00
C ALA A 205 -0.24 12.85 12.51
N MET A 206 -1.31 13.34 13.12
CA MET A 206 -1.90 14.65 12.82
C MET A 206 -0.92 15.78 13.09
N GLN A 207 -0.26 15.80 14.26
CA GLN A 207 0.73 16.83 14.60
C GLN A 207 1.92 16.86 13.62
N ARG A 208 2.39 15.69 13.17
CA ARG A 208 3.43 15.60 12.13
C ARG A 208 2.92 16.09 10.77
N SER A 209 1.64 15.89 10.47
CA SER A 209 1.03 16.36 9.23
C SER A 209 0.91 17.88 9.14
N THR A 210 0.58 18.55 10.25
CA THR A 210 0.48 20.01 10.32
C THR A 210 1.83 20.69 10.06
N LYS A 211 2.95 20.03 10.35
CA LYS A 211 4.30 20.52 10.05
C LYS A 211 4.68 20.42 8.56
N GLY A 212 3.79 19.91 7.71
CA GLY A 212 4.02 19.80 6.26
C GLY A 212 4.94 18.65 5.82
N GLU A 213 5.51 17.89 6.76
CA GLU A 213 6.46 16.81 6.47
C GLU A 213 5.85 15.68 5.61
N PHE A 214 4.60 15.32 5.88
CA PHE A 214 3.92 14.26 5.14
C PHE A 214 3.56 14.64 3.71
N PHE A 215 3.25 15.92 3.46
CA PHE A 215 2.92 16.38 2.12
C PHE A 215 4.12 16.25 1.16
N TRP A 216 5.28 16.77 1.57
CA TRP A 216 6.49 16.69 0.76
C TRP A 216 6.96 15.25 0.57
N THR A 217 6.83 14.43 1.61
CA THR A 217 7.14 12.99 1.52
C THR A 217 6.23 12.27 0.52
N ALA A 218 4.92 12.53 0.55
CA ALA A 218 3.97 11.94 -0.41
C ALA A 218 4.30 12.33 -1.85
N ARG A 219 4.58 13.62 -2.07
CA ARG A 219 4.87 14.17 -3.40
C ARG A 219 6.20 13.65 -3.94
N MET A 220 7.24 13.59 -3.11
CA MET A 220 8.54 13.01 -3.50
C MET A 220 8.42 11.54 -3.84
N HIS A 221 7.60 10.77 -3.09
CA HIS A 221 7.36 9.37 -3.40
C HIS A 221 6.65 9.20 -4.76
N LEU A 222 5.64 10.03 -5.06
CA LEU A 222 4.97 10.03 -6.37
C LEU A 222 5.90 10.40 -7.52
N ILE A 223 6.75 11.41 -7.34
CA ILE A 223 7.72 11.83 -8.34
C ILE A 223 8.76 10.73 -8.57
N MET A 224 9.27 10.11 -7.51
CA MET A 224 10.22 9.01 -7.59
C MET A 224 9.62 7.81 -8.33
N ASP A 225 8.39 7.42 -7.99
CA ASP A 225 7.68 6.34 -8.67
C ASP A 225 7.47 6.66 -10.16
N SER A 226 7.03 7.89 -10.47
CA SER A 226 6.81 8.34 -11.86
C SER A 226 8.10 8.37 -12.69
N ASN A 227 9.21 8.82 -12.09
CA ASN A 227 10.51 8.88 -12.76
C ASN A 227 11.05 7.49 -13.08
N THR A 228 10.89 6.51 -12.18
CA THR A 228 11.33 5.13 -12.49
C THR A 228 10.57 4.52 -13.66
N ILE A 229 9.27 4.82 -13.78
CA ILE A 229 8.45 4.40 -14.92
C ILE A 229 8.94 5.10 -16.20
N LEU A 230 9.16 6.41 -16.15
CA LEU A 230 9.66 7.18 -17.29
C LEU A 230 11.03 6.70 -17.76
N GLU A 231 11.95 6.40 -16.85
CA GLU A 231 13.26 5.84 -17.20
C GLU A 231 13.14 4.46 -17.83
N ASN A 232 12.27 3.58 -17.28
CA ASN A 232 12.04 2.26 -17.86
C ASN A 232 11.40 2.36 -19.25
N VAL A 233 10.42 3.24 -19.45
CA VAL A 233 9.82 3.52 -20.76
C VAL A 233 10.88 4.07 -21.72
N ARG A 234 11.71 5.02 -21.29
CA ARG A 234 12.81 5.58 -22.10
C ARG A 234 13.87 4.55 -22.49
N ARG A 235 14.13 3.55 -21.64
CA ARG A 235 15.06 2.44 -21.95
C ARG A 235 14.47 1.46 -22.96
N HIS A 236 13.20 1.10 -22.84
CA HIS A 236 12.55 0.11 -23.71
C HIS A 236 12.07 0.69 -25.04
N PHE A 237 11.62 1.94 -25.00
CA PHE A 237 11.36 2.77 -26.14
C PHE A 237 12.45 3.84 -26.12
N PRO A 238 13.66 3.55 -26.62
CA PRO A 238 14.53 4.62 -27.03
C PRO A 238 13.72 5.35 -28.08
N LEU A 239 13.09 6.46 -27.67
CA LEU A 239 12.77 7.54 -28.56
C LEU A 239 14.11 7.86 -29.17
N LYS A 240 14.44 7.15 -30.27
CA LYS A 240 15.46 7.60 -31.20
C LYS A 240 15.10 9.06 -31.37
N PRO A 241 16.04 9.98 -31.18
CA PRO A 241 15.79 11.36 -31.49
C PRO A 241 15.54 11.42 -33.01
N VAL A 242 14.33 11.05 -33.45
CA VAL A 242 13.85 11.20 -34.82
C VAL A 242 13.91 12.69 -35.14
N LEU A 243 13.76 13.55 -34.12
CA LEU A 243 14.08 14.96 -34.25
C LEU A 243 15.57 15.25 -34.51
N SER A 244 16.53 14.54 -33.89
CA SER A 244 17.95 14.81 -34.19
C SER A 244 18.41 14.20 -35.49
N ASP A 245 17.92 13.03 -35.89
CA ASP A 245 18.28 12.43 -37.19
C ASP A 245 17.61 13.18 -38.34
N HIS A 246 16.37 13.66 -38.16
CA HIS A 246 15.72 14.52 -39.15
C HIS A 246 16.39 15.89 -39.22
N ILE A 247 16.76 16.52 -38.10
CA ILE A 247 17.56 17.77 -38.10
C ILE A 247 18.95 17.53 -38.69
N ARG A 248 19.58 16.39 -38.41
CA ARG A 248 20.91 16.04 -38.94
C ARG A 248 20.87 15.77 -40.43
N ASN A 249 19.84 15.08 -40.93
CA ASN A 249 19.65 14.86 -42.36
C ASN A 249 19.23 16.16 -43.07
N LEU A 250 18.41 17.01 -42.44
CA LEU A 250 18.09 18.34 -42.97
C LEU A 250 19.36 19.19 -43.09
N ILE A 251 20.23 19.16 -42.09
CA ILE A 251 21.54 19.82 -42.10
C ILE A 251 22.40 19.24 -43.24
N ILE A 252 22.53 17.92 -43.34
CA ILE A 252 23.35 17.26 -44.38
C ILE A 252 22.82 17.56 -45.79
N ASP A 253 21.51 17.50 -46.03
CA ASP A 253 20.90 17.85 -47.31
C ASP A 253 21.07 19.33 -47.66
N THR A 254 21.08 20.22 -46.66
CA THR A 254 21.36 21.64 -46.86
C THR A 254 22.85 21.89 -47.19
N PHE A 255 23.76 21.05 -46.70
CA PHE A 255 25.20 21.15 -46.95
C PHE A 255 25.71 20.35 -48.16
N SER A 256 24.88 19.51 -48.79
CA SER A 256 25.27 18.67 -49.94
C SER A 256 24.93 19.28 -51.31
N ASN A 257 24.20 20.40 -51.36
CA ASN A 257 23.95 21.12 -52.61
C ASN A 257 25.01 22.23 -52.77
N ASP A 258 26.01 21.93 -53.60
CA ASP A 258 27.21 22.72 -53.92
C ASP A 258 26.95 23.98 -54.78
N ASP A 259 25.93 24.78 -54.46
CA ASP A 259 25.71 26.06 -55.17
C ASP A 259 26.00 27.26 -54.26
N GLU A 260 27.17 27.85 -54.48
CA GLU A 260 27.73 29.12 -54.00
C GLU A 260 27.92 29.34 -52.47
N PRO A 261 29.18 29.33 -51.96
CA PRO A 261 29.50 29.36 -50.53
C PRO A 261 29.37 30.74 -49.84
N GLY A 262 28.77 31.74 -50.49
CA GLY A 262 28.80 33.13 -50.02
C GLY A 262 27.57 33.62 -49.25
N SER A 263 26.36 33.19 -49.62
CA SER A 263 25.11 33.71 -49.05
C SER A 263 24.50 32.83 -47.95
N MET A 264 24.80 31.52 -47.96
CA MET A 264 24.22 30.55 -47.02
C MET A 264 24.80 30.59 -45.60
N LEU A 265 26.02 31.10 -45.42
CA LEU A 265 26.65 31.19 -44.09
C LEU A 265 25.93 32.22 -43.19
N SER A 266 25.35 33.26 -43.79
CA SER A 266 24.53 34.27 -43.13
C SER A 266 23.23 33.67 -42.62
N ASP A 267 22.53 32.90 -43.46
CA ASP A 267 21.21 32.38 -43.13
C ASP A 267 21.27 31.21 -42.15
N THR A 268 22.32 30.37 -42.23
CA THR A 268 22.57 29.32 -41.23
C THR A 268 23.03 29.90 -39.89
N GLN A 269 23.82 30.98 -39.86
CA GLN A 269 24.13 31.70 -38.62
C GLN A 269 22.91 32.39 -38.02
N ALA A 270 22.02 32.96 -38.84
CA ALA A 270 20.76 33.54 -38.40
C ALA A 270 19.79 32.48 -37.82
N MET A 271 19.72 31.29 -38.44
CA MET A 271 18.90 30.19 -37.95
C MET A 271 19.46 29.59 -36.65
N ILE A 272 20.79 29.43 -36.53
CA ILE A 272 21.44 28.99 -35.28
C ILE A 272 21.25 30.05 -34.19
N ALA A 273 21.32 31.34 -34.52
CA ALA A 273 21.04 32.43 -33.59
C ALA A 273 19.57 32.40 -33.13
N ALA A 274 18.60 32.19 -34.03
CA ALA A 274 17.18 32.10 -33.69
C ALA A 274 16.84 30.86 -32.84
N ILE A 275 17.52 29.73 -33.06
CA ILE A 275 17.37 28.53 -32.23
C ILE A 275 18.01 28.75 -30.84
N LYS A 276 19.19 29.37 -30.78
CA LYS A 276 19.83 29.76 -29.52
C LYS A 276 19.01 30.79 -28.77
N GLU A 277 18.38 31.73 -29.45
CA GLU A 277 17.50 32.74 -28.87
C GLU A 277 16.22 32.09 -28.31
N LYS A 278 15.58 31.17 -29.05
CA LYS A 278 14.40 30.44 -28.55
C LYS A 278 14.73 29.48 -27.40
N GLN A 279 15.92 28.86 -27.40
CA GLN A 279 16.37 28.08 -26.26
C GLN A 279 16.72 28.96 -25.06
N ALA A 280 17.41 30.08 -25.29
CA ALA A 280 17.72 31.08 -24.28
C ALA A 280 16.42 31.56 -23.63
N ILE A 281 15.42 32.00 -24.40
CA ILE A 281 14.10 32.43 -23.92
C ILE A 281 13.43 31.36 -23.05
N LYS A 282 13.50 30.07 -23.40
CA LYS A 282 12.96 28.99 -22.56
C LYS A 282 13.74 28.81 -21.26
N THR A 283 15.07 28.90 -21.28
CA THR A 283 15.90 28.85 -20.07
C THR A 283 15.71 30.09 -19.20
N THR A 284 15.60 31.29 -19.76
CA THR A 284 15.36 32.52 -18.99
C THR A 284 13.98 32.49 -18.36
N ALA A 285 12.94 32.05 -19.08
CA ALA A 285 11.60 31.89 -18.49
C ALA A 285 11.55 30.88 -17.34
N ILE A 286 12.36 29.82 -17.39
CA ILE A 286 12.48 28.85 -16.29
C ILE A 286 13.27 29.45 -15.11
N ILE A 287 14.32 30.23 -15.36
CA ILE A 287 15.09 30.92 -14.33
C ILE A 287 14.23 31.99 -13.64
N ASP A 288 13.45 32.77 -14.40
CA ASP A 288 12.54 33.79 -13.87
C ASP A 288 11.45 33.16 -12.99
N LEU A 289 10.87 32.01 -13.41
CA LEU A 289 9.92 31.24 -12.60
C LEU A 289 10.56 30.69 -11.31
N LEU A 290 11.82 30.28 -11.38
CA LEU A 290 12.57 29.79 -10.21
C LEU A 290 12.90 30.92 -9.23
N GLU A 291 13.25 32.11 -9.72
CA GLU A 291 13.47 33.28 -8.88
C GLU A 291 12.17 33.79 -8.25
N GLU A 292 11.06 33.81 -9.00
CA GLU A 292 9.75 34.18 -8.45
C GLU A 292 9.32 33.21 -7.34
N LEU A 293 9.50 31.90 -7.55
CA LEU A 293 9.24 30.88 -6.53
C LEU A 293 10.11 31.07 -5.28
N LYS A 294 11.40 31.40 -5.46
CA LYS A 294 12.33 31.65 -4.35
C LYS A 294 11.90 32.86 -3.52
N ILE A 295 11.47 33.95 -4.15
CA ILE A 295 10.96 35.14 -3.46
C ILE A 295 9.69 34.80 -2.68
N ARG A 296 8.74 34.07 -3.29
CA ARG A 296 7.49 33.67 -2.62
C ARG A 296 7.74 32.75 -1.42
N MET A 297 8.67 31.81 -1.53
CA MET A 297 9.06 30.94 -0.40
C MET A 297 9.72 31.73 0.73
N SER A 298 10.58 32.69 0.40
CA SER A 298 11.25 33.55 1.39
C SER A 298 10.24 34.43 2.15
N ALA A 299 9.22 34.94 1.44
CA ALA A 299 8.14 35.72 2.04
C ALA A 299 7.24 34.86 2.97
N LEU A 300 6.95 33.61 2.57
CA LEU A 300 6.23 32.66 3.42
C LEU A 300 7.01 32.28 4.68
N GLU A 301 8.32 32.11 4.57
CA GLU A 301 9.19 31.81 5.71
C GLU A 301 9.22 32.98 6.72
N GLN A 302 9.35 34.22 6.24
CA GLN A 302 9.28 35.41 7.09
C GLN A 302 7.90 35.61 7.74
N ALA A 303 6.81 35.33 7.02
CA ALA A 303 5.45 35.38 7.58
C ALA A 303 5.24 34.32 8.68
N THR A 304 5.86 33.14 8.52
CA THR A 304 5.79 32.06 9.52
C THR A 304 6.55 32.42 10.80
N ILE A 305 7.66 33.16 10.69
CA ILE A 305 8.47 33.61 11.83
C ILE A 305 7.77 34.71 12.65
N HIS A 306 6.98 35.56 12.01
CA HIS A 306 6.31 36.69 12.68
C HIS A 306 4.92 36.37 13.26
N GLY A 307 4.39 35.16 13.09
CA GLY A 307 3.14 34.73 13.73
C GLY A 307 1.86 35.40 13.19
N ASP A 308 1.99 36.25 12.17
CA ASP A 308 0.86 36.86 11.49
C ASP A 308 0.40 35.97 10.33
N ALA A 309 -0.80 35.40 10.45
CA ALA A 309 -1.41 34.61 9.39
C ALA A 309 -1.56 35.47 8.11
N PRO A 310 -0.96 35.09 6.97
CA PRO A 310 -1.01 35.91 5.77
C PRO A 310 -2.43 35.94 5.21
N LYS A 311 -3.05 37.14 5.20
CA LYS A 311 -4.26 37.41 4.41
C LYS A 311 -3.89 37.35 2.93
N LEU A 312 -4.05 36.18 2.32
CA LEU A 312 -3.90 35.98 0.88
C LEU A 312 -4.95 36.82 0.13
N ALA A 313 -4.54 37.99 -0.36
CA ALA A 313 -5.25 38.69 -1.41
C ALA A 313 -5.09 37.86 -2.70
N ILE A 314 -6.13 37.08 -3.03
CA ILE A 314 -6.23 36.39 -4.32
C ILE A 314 -6.47 37.48 -5.37
N VAL A 315 -5.39 37.93 -6.01
CA VAL A 315 -5.46 38.74 -7.23
C VAL A 315 -5.63 37.76 -8.38
N ASN A 316 -6.86 37.65 -8.89
CA ASN A 316 -7.15 36.95 -10.13
C ASN A 316 -6.56 37.74 -11.30
N ASN A 317 -5.55 37.18 -11.96
CA ASN A 317 -5.16 37.47 -13.33
C ASN A 317 -4.70 36.16 -13.98
#